data_AF-X1DJD5-F1
#
_entry.id   AF-X1DJD5-F1
#
_cell.length_a   1.000
_cell.length_b   1.000
_cell.length_c   1.000
_cell.angle_alpha   90.00
_cell.angle_beta   90.00
_cell.angle_gamma   90.00
#
_symmetry.space_group_name_H-M   'P 1'
#
loop_
_entity.id
_entity.type
_entity.pdbx_description
1 polymer ?
#
loop_
_entity_poly.entity_id
_entity_poly.type
_entity_poly.pdbx_seq_one_letter_code
_entity_poly.pdbx_strand_id
1 'polypeptide(L)'
;MKNIVSLSGGKDSTAMLLMMLEKKIPVDYIVFFDTGWEFPRMLKHIDKLEKYIDREIIRLKYKIHFDESLKKWGFPSFKRRWCTDRKVKTINKFCKKYKPYIQWIGFSYDEQKRIKKTIGYCYPLIDWKITEEDALNYCYERGFD
;
A
#
# COMPACT_ATOMS: atom_id res chain seq x y z
N MET A 1 -2.83 -11.30 -16.87
CA MET A 1 -3.26 -10.16 -16.02
C MET A 1 -2.32 -10.08 -14.85
N LYS A 2 -1.78 -8.90 -14.53
CA LYS A 2 -0.76 -8.72 -13.47
C LYS A 2 -1.38 -8.27 -12.15
N ASN A 3 -1.03 -8.92 -11.04
CA ASN A 3 -1.49 -8.59 -9.70
C ASN A 3 -0.47 -7.71 -8.99
N ILE A 4 -0.85 -6.45 -8.75
CA ILE A 4 0.01 -5.42 -8.18
C ILE A 4 -0.52 -5.05 -6.80
N VAL A 5 0.24 -5.36 -5.75
CA VAL A 5 -0.11 -5.05 -4.37
C VAL A 5 0.35 -3.64 -4.00
N SER A 6 -0.59 -2.79 -3.60
CA SER A 6 -0.28 -1.44 -3.09
C SER A 6 -0.08 -1.47 -1.58
N LEU A 7 1.18 -1.56 -1.16
CA LEU A 7 1.58 -1.58 0.24
C LEU A 7 1.73 -0.16 0.78
N SER A 8 1.09 0.14 1.92
CA SER A 8 1.25 1.42 2.62
C SER A 8 2.21 1.34 3.81
N GLY A 9 2.56 0.13 4.26
CA GLY A 9 3.33 -0.11 5.48
C GLY A 9 2.50 -0.09 6.76
N GLY A 10 1.18 0.10 6.65
CA GLY A 10 0.27 -0.06 7.79
C GLY A 10 -0.17 -1.52 7.99
N LYS A 11 -0.82 -1.76 9.13
CA LYS A 11 -1.38 -3.06 9.53
C LYS A 11 -2.24 -3.72 8.44
N ASP A 12 -3.19 -2.97 7.89
CA ASP A 12 -4.17 -3.51 6.93
C ASP A 12 -3.48 -3.94 5.63
N SER A 13 -2.62 -3.11 5.07
CA SER A 13 -1.87 -3.45 3.85
C SER A 13 -0.87 -4.59 4.06
N THR A 14 -0.30 -4.71 5.26
CA THR A 14 0.64 -5.78 5.62
C THR A 14 -0.09 -7.11 5.76
N ALA A 15 -1.19 -7.13 6.53
CA ALA A 15 -2.05 -8.30 6.68
C ALA A 15 -2.58 -8.78 5.32
N MET A 16 -3.05 -7.86 4.47
CA MET A 16 -3.49 -8.19 3.12
C MET A 16 -2.42 -8.95 2.32
N LEU A 17 -1.19 -8.41 2.27
CA LEU A 17 -0.11 -9.03 1.51
C LEU A 17 0.19 -10.44 2.02
N LEU A 18 0.33 -10.58 3.33
CA LEU A 18 0.65 -11.86 3.97
C LEU A 18 -0.46 -12.90 3.73
N MET A 19 -1.72 -12.52 3.91
CA MET A 19 -2.87 -13.38 3.64
C MET A 19 -2.99 -13.77 2.16
N MET A 20 -2.66 -12.87 1.23
CA MET A 20 -2.62 -13.19 -0.21
C MET A 20 -1.57 -14.27 -0.50
N LEU A 21 -0.37 -14.14 0.07
CA LEU A 21 0.70 -15.12 -0.09
C LEU A 21 0.32 -16.47 0.53
N GLU A 22 -0.26 -16.48 1.72
CA GLU A 22 -0.73 -17.69 2.41
C GLU A 22 -1.81 -18.43 1.62
N LYS A 23 -2.76 -17.69 1.05
CA LYS A 23 -3.83 -18.21 0.18
C LYS A 23 -3.34 -18.56 -1.23
N LYS A 24 -2.04 -18.45 -1.52
CA LYS A 24 -1.42 -18.71 -2.83
C LYS A 24 -2.05 -17.87 -3.95
N ILE A 25 -2.54 -16.68 -3.63
CA ILE A 25 -3.04 -15.74 -4.62
C ILE A 25 -1.82 -15.17 -5.35
N PRO A 26 -1.77 -15.23 -6.70
CA PRO A 26 -0.62 -14.72 -7.43
C PRO A 26 -0.40 -13.25 -7.15
N VAL A 27 0.80 -12.88 -6.71
CA VAL A 27 1.26 -11.49 -6.58
C VAL A 27 2.43 -11.34 -7.54
N ASP A 28 2.37 -10.41 -8.48
CA ASP A 28 3.46 -10.17 -9.43
C ASP A 28 4.41 -9.07 -8.92
N TYR A 29 3.84 -7.99 -8.40
CA TYR A 29 4.59 -6.82 -7.93
C TYR A 29 4.05 -6.33 -6.60
N ILE A 30 4.94 -5.93 -5.70
CA ILE A 30 4.61 -5.28 -4.44
C ILE A 30 5.18 -3.87 -4.54
N VAL A 31 4.33 -2.85 -4.43
CA VAL A 31 4.74 -1.46 -4.55
C VAL A 31 4.50 -0.71 -3.25
N PHE A 32 5.54 -0.05 -2.76
CA PHE A 32 5.49 0.88 -1.64
C PHE A 32 5.77 2.29 -2.16
N PHE A 33 4.99 3.28 -1.76
CA PHE A 33 5.24 4.67 -2.15
C PHE A 33 6.02 5.37 -1.04
N ASP A 34 7.30 5.60 -1.30
CA ASP A 34 8.20 6.32 -0.40
C ASP A 34 8.05 7.83 -0.64
N THR A 35 7.48 8.52 0.35
CA THR A 35 7.30 9.98 0.31
C THR A 35 8.62 10.74 0.48
N GLY A 36 9.69 10.08 0.94
CA GLY A 36 10.93 10.70 1.38
C GLY A 36 10.83 11.31 2.78
N TRP A 37 9.69 11.16 3.46
CA TRP A 37 9.42 11.69 4.79
C TRP A 37 8.73 10.65 5.69
N GLU A 38 9.05 9.38 5.47
CA GLU A 38 8.53 8.26 6.27
C GLU A 38 9.28 8.15 7.59
N PHE A 39 8.58 7.68 8.63
CA PHE A 39 9.24 7.42 9.91
C PHE A 39 10.28 6.31 9.76
N PRO A 40 11.46 6.42 10.40
CA PRO A 40 12.48 5.37 10.36
C PRO A 40 11.96 3.99 10.78
N ARG A 41 11.00 3.93 11.72
CA ARG A 41 10.33 2.68 12.12
C ARG A 41 9.53 2.05 10.97
N MET A 42 8.85 2.85 10.15
CA MET A 42 8.13 2.35 8.98
C MET A 42 9.11 1.76 7.96
N LEU A 43 10.21 2.45 7.66
CA LEU A 43 11.20 1.94 6.70
C LEU A 43 11.79 0.61 7.18
N LYS A 44 12.14 0.50 8.47
CA LYS A 44 12.56 -0.77 9.10
C LYS A 44 11.48 -1.86 9.01
N HIS A 45 10.21 -1.50 9.18
CA HIS A 45 9.08 -2.43 9.02
C HIS A 45 8.98 -2.95 7.59
N ILE A 46 9.11 -2.08 6.59
CA ILE A 46 9.12 -2.48 5.17
C ILE A 46 10.31 -3.41 4.89
N ASP A 47 11.50 -3.09 5.39
CA ASP A 47 12.70 -3.93 5.19
C ASP A 47 12.56 -5.30 5.88
N LYS A 48 11.95 -5.33 7.08
CA LYS A 48 11.63 -6.58 7.80
C LYS A 48 10.62 -7.40 7.01
N LEU A 49 9.59 -6.77 6.48
CA LEU A 49 8.56 -7.43 5.68
C LEU A 49 9.12 -7.99 4.36
N GLU A 50 9.95 -7.21 3.65
CA GLU A 50 10.64 -7.62 2.41
C GLU A 50 11.46 -8.90 2.61
N LYS A 51 12.22 -8.96 3.72
CA LYS A 51 12.98 -10.16 4.12
C LYS A 51 12.08 -11.32 4.52
N TYR A 52 11.02 -11.04 5.27
CA TYR A 52 10.10 -12.07 5.76
C TYR A 52 9.40 -12.81 4.61
N ILE A 53 8.95 -12.07 3.59
CA ILE A 53 8.26 -12.66 2.44
C ILE A 53 9.22 -13.19 1.38
N ASP A 54 10.52 -12.91 1.49
CA ASP A 54 11.57 -13.22 0.50
C ASP A 54 11.24 -12.73 -0.92
N ARG A 55 10.76 -11.48 -1.01
CA ARG A 55 10.35 -10.85 -2.29
C ARG A 55 10.60 -9.36 -2.28
N GLU A 56 11.03 -8.83 -3.42
CA GLU A 56 11.28 -7.40 -3.61
C GLU A 56 10.02 -6.55 -3.42
N ILE A 57 10.16 -5.49 -2.62
CA ILE A 57 9.20 -4.40 -2.47
C ILE A 57 9.72 -3.18 -3.25
N ILE A 58 9.05 -2.88 -4.36
CA ILE A 58 9.41 -1.78 -5.26
C ILE A 58 9.05 -0.45 -4.60
N ARG A 59 10.07 0.31 -4.21
CA ARG A 59 9.94 1.64 -3.58
C ARG A 59 9.78 2.72 -4.65
N LEU A 60 8.54 3.16 -4.87
CA LEU A 60 8.20 4.22 -5.80
C LEU A 60 8.37 5.59 -5.15
N LYS A 61 9.08 6.50 -5.83
CA LYS A 61 9.27 7.88 -5.39
C LYS A 61 8.56 8.85 -6.34
N TYR A 62 8.12 9.99 -5.82
CA TYR A 62 7.67 11.09 -6.66
C TYR A 62 8.87 11.84 -7.24
N LYS A 63 8.69 12.46 -8.42
CA LYS A 63 9.77 13.18 -9.11
C LYS A 63 10.33 14.38 -8.32
N ILE A 64 9.49 15.00 -7.50
CA ILE A 64 9.81 16.18 -6.70
C ILE A 64 9.91 15.74 -5.25
N HIS A 65 11.02 16.07 -4.59
CA HIS A 65 11.27 15.75 -3.19
C HIS A 65 10.23 16.39 -2.25
N PHE A 66 10.06 15.80 -1.07
CA PHE A 66 9.10 16.28 -0.07
C PHE A 66 9.33 17.75 0.29
N ASP A 67 10.58 18.14 0.57
CA ASP A 67 10.92 19.51 1.00
C ASP A 67 10.63 20.56 -0.07
N GLU A 68 10.94 20.27 -1.34
CA GLU A 68 10.59 21.14 -2.47
C GLU A 68 9.07 21.30 -2.59
N SER A 69 8.34 20.24 -2.28
CA SER A 69 6.89 20.21 -2.37
C SER A 69 6.25 20.95 -1.20
N LEU A 70 6.84 20.83 -0.02
CA LEU A 70 6.47 21.60 1.15
C LEU A 70 6.68 23.10 0.89
N LYS A 71 7.82 23.49 0.30
CA LYS A 71 8.07 24.89 -0.11
C LYS A 71 7.05 25.40 -1.11
N LYS A 72 6.64 24.56 -2.07
CA LYS A 72 5.73 24.98 -3.16
C LYS A 72 4.25 25.01 -2.80
N TRP A 73 3.77 24.05 -2.00
CA TRP A 73 2.33 23.89 -1.72
C TRP A 73 1.97 24.01 -0.23
N GLY A 74 2.97 24.17 0.64
CA GLY A 74 2.80 24.16 2.09
C GLY A 74 2.47 22.77 2.64
N PHE A 75 2.25 22.71 3.95
CA PHE A 75 1.92 21.46 4.63
C PHE A 75 0.66 20.80 4.05
N PRO A 76 0.68 19.47 3.85
CA PRO A 76 -0.49 18.74 3.40
C PRO A 76 -1.60 18.82 4.43
N SER A 77 -2.83 18.92 3.96
CA SER A 77 -4.02 18.91 4.81
C SER A 77 -5.20 18.32 4.05
N PHE A 78 -6.33 18.12 4.75
CA PHE A 78 -7.57 17.68 4.09
C PHE A 78 -8.00 18.60 2.94
N LYS A 79 -7.68 19.90 3.00
CA LYS A 79 -7.92 20.87 1.93
C LYS A 79 -6.81 20.87 0.86
N ARG A 80 -5.60 20.45 1.22
CA ARG A 80 -4.39 20.46 0.37
C ARG A 80 -3.81 19.04 0.26
N ARG A 81 -4.52 18.17 -0.47
CA ARG A 81 -4.22 16.73 -0.58
C ARG A 81 -3.17 16.38 -1.63
N TRP A 82 -2.18 17.25 -1.83
CA TRP A 82 -1.16 17.08 -2.86
C TRP A 82 -0.32 15.80 -2.63
N CYS A 83 -0.10 15.39 -1.38
CA CYS A 83 0.58 14.11 -1.07
C CYS A 83 -0.22 12.90 -1.60
N THR A 84 -1.54 12.87 -1.37
CA THR A 84 -2.39 11.76 -1.83
C THR A 84 -2.45 11.70 -3.35
N ASP A 85 -2.65 12.85 -4.01
CA ASP A 85 -2.72 12.92 -5.48
C ASP A 85 -1.45 12.36 -6.13
N ARG A 86 -0.28 12.74 -5.60
CA ARG A 86 1.01 12.27 -6.12
C ARG A 86 1.24 10.79 -5.90
N LYS A 87 0.93 10.27 -4.70
CA LYS A 87 0.99 8.84 -4.40
C LYS A 87 0.18 8.05 -5.42
N VAL A 88 -1.09 8.43 -5.59
CA VAL A 88 -2.01 7.78 -6.54
C VAL A 88 -1.49 7.89 -7.97
N LYS A 89 -1.02 9.06 -8.41
CA LYS A 89 -0.47 9.26 -9.76
C LYS A 89 0.76 8.40 -10.04
N THR A 90 1.70 8.31 -9.10
CA THR A 90 2.91 7.50 -9.27
C THR A 90 2.59 6.01 -9.31
N ILE A 91 1.75 5.52 -8.40
CA ILE A 91 1.34 4.12 -8.39
C ILE A 91 0.58 3.78 -9.67
N ASN A 92 -0.40 4.59 -10.06
CA ASN A 92 -1.15 4.37 -11.30
C ASN A 92 -0.26 4.41 -12.54
N LYS A 93 0.77 5.28 -12.56
CA LYS A 93 1.75 5.30 -13.64
C LYS A 93 2.55 4.00 -13.72
N PHE A 94 2.92 3.41 -12.57
CA PHE A 94 3.57 2.11 -12.51
C PHE A 94 2.64 1.01 -13.02
N CYS A 95 1.42 0.91 -12.48
CA CYS A 95 0.45 -0.13 -12.86
C CYS A 95 0.12 -0.11 -14.35
N LYS A 96 -0.04 1.09 -14.94
CA LYS A 96 -0.35 1.25 -16.38
C LYS A 96 0.69 0.63 -17.32
N LYS A 97 1.93 0.39 -16.88
CA LYS A 97 2.97 -0.29 -17.68
C LYS A 97 2.67 -1.78 -17.89
N TYR A 98 1.82 -2.38 -17.06
CA TYR A 98 1.59 -3.81 -16.99
C TYR A 98 0.15 -4.21 -17.33
N LYS A 99 -0.53 -3.45 -18.20
CA LYS A 99 -1.90 -3.77 -18.62
C LYS A 99 -1.97 -5.14 -19.33
N PRO A 100 -3.01 -5.96 -19.08
CA PRO A 100 -4.05 -5.79 -18.07
C PRO A 100 -3.55 -6.10 -16.65
N TYR A 101 -3.97 -5.31 -15.66
CA TYR A 101 -3.56 -5.45 -14.25
C TYR A 101 -4.75 -5.37 -13.28
N ILE A 102 -4.57 -5.94 -12.08
CA ILE A 102 -5.38 -5.72 -10.89
C ILE A 102 -4.50 -5.09 -9.83
N GLN A 103 -4.99 -4.03 -9.21
CA GLN A 103 -4.39 -3.35 -8.08
C GLN A 103 -5.10 -3.76 -6.80
N TRP A 104 -4.35 -4.38 -5.90
CA TRP A 104 -4.84 -4.85 -4.61
C TRP A 104 -4.60 -3.78 -3.54
N ILE A 105 -5.66 -3.39 -2.85
CA ILE A 105 -5.69 -2.28 -1.89
C ILE A 105 -6.17 -2.80 -0.53
N GLY A 106 -5.36 -2.58 0.51
CA GLY A 106 -5.65 -3.04 1.87
C GLY A 106 -6.53 -2.07 2.63
N PHE A 107 -7.81 -1.99 2.28
CA PHE A 107 -8.84 -1.38 3.13
C PHE A 107 -9.51 -2.47 3.95
N SER A 108 -9.61 -2.27 5.26
CA SER A 108 -10.28 -3.18 6.17
C SER A 108 -11.78 -3.23 5.90
N TYR A 109 -12.45 -4.21 6.50
CA TYR A 109 -13.90 -4.34 6.46
C TYR A 109 -14.62 -3.12 7.05
N ASP A 110 -14.05 -2.45 8.05
CA ASP A 110 -14.63 -1.25 8.66
C ASP A 110 -14.56 -0.02 7.73
N GLU A 111 -13.61 -0.05 6.79
CA GLU A 111 -13.38 1.02 5.82
C GLU A 111 -14.19 0.89 4.52
N GLN A 112 -15.21 0.02 4.47
CA GLN A 112 -16.07 -0.20 3.28
C GLN A 112 -16.58 1.08 2.62
N LYS A 113 -16.88 2.12 3.41
CA LYS A 113 -17.34 3.43 2.89
C LYS A 113 -16.31 4.13 1.99
N ARG A 114 -15.03 3.74 2.06
CA ARG A 114 -13.91 4.30 1.28
C ARG A 114 -13.73 3.62 -0.08
N ILE A 115 -14.45 2.53 -0.35
CA ILE A 115 -14.38 1.79 -1.61
C ILE A 115 -14.73 2.72 -2.78
N LYS A 116 -13.89 2.65 -3.81
CA LYS A 116 -14.17 3.26 -5.11
C LYS A 116 -14.48 2.17 -6.11
N LYS A 117 -15.58 2.32 -6.84
CA LYS A 117 -15.92 1.50 -8.01
C LYS A 117 -15.02 1.89 -9.18
N THR A 118 -13.76 1.44 -9.13
CA THR A 118 -12.75 1.69 -10.17
C THR A 118 -12.34 0.36 -10.77
N ILE A 119 -12.36 0.28 -12.11
CA ILE A 119 -12.00 -0.95 -12.82
C ILE A 119 -10.55 -1.32 -12.54
N GLY A 120 -10.30 -2.59 -12.22
CA GLY A 120 -8.97 -3.07 -11.85
C GLY A 120 -8.57 -2.81 -10.40
N TYR A 121 -9.43 -2.29 -9.53
CA TYR A 121 -9.18 -2.26 -8.08
C TYR A 121 -9.82 -3.47 -7.41
N CYS A 122 -9.11 -4.06 -6.45
CA CYS A 122 -9.61 -5.16 -5.62
C CYS A 122 -9.34 -4.86 -4.13
N TYR A 123 -10.30 -5.22 -3.27
CA TYR A 123 -10.30 -4.92 -1.84
C TYR A 123 -10.47 -6.23 -1.03
N PRO A 124 -9.44 -7.09 -0.99
CA PRO A 124 -9.57 -8.46 -0.50
C PRO A 124 -9.96 -8.55 0.98
N LEU A 125 -9.48 -7.64 1.84
CA LEU A 125 -9.80 -7.69 3.27
C LEU A 125 -11.29 -7.45 3.52
N ILE A 126 -11.94 -6.63 2.69
CA ILE A 126 -13.39 -6.45 2.74
C ILE A 126 -14.08 -7.74 2.29
N ASP A 127 -13.62 -8.36 1.20
CA ASP A 127 -14.18 -9.62 0.68
C ASP A 127 -14.04 -10.76 1.70
N TRP A 128 -12.93 -10.77 2.46
CA TRP A 128 -12.66 -11.74 3.53
C TRP A 128 -13.24 -11.34 4.89
N LYS A 129 -13.91 -10.19 4.98
CA LYS A 129 -14.50 -9.65 6.22
C LYS A 129 -13.49 -9.48 7.36
N ILE A 130 -12.28 -9.04 7.05
CA ILE A 130 -11.20 -8.79 8.02
C ILE A 130 -11.29 -7.36 8.52
N THR A 131 -11.52 -7.18 9.82
CA THR A 131 -11.56 -5.88 10.48
C THR A 131 -10.16 -5.29 10.68
N GLU A 132 -10.08 -4.02 11.07
CA GLU A 132 -8.80 -3.41 11.46
C GLU A 132 -8.13 -4.12 12.63
N GLU A 133 -8.93 -4.61 13.58
CA GLU A 133 -8.45 -5.35 14.76
C GLU A 133 -7.90 -6.72 14.36
N ASP A 134 -8.62 -7.45 13.49
CA ASP A 134 -8.16 -8.73 12.96
C ASP A 134 -6.84 -8.56 12.19
N ALA A 135 -6.73 -7.53 11.35
CA ALA A 135 -5.52 -7.25 10.60
C ALA A 135 -4.34 -6.92 11.52
N LEU A 136 -4.59 -6.21 12.63
CA LEU A 136 -3.58 -5.89 13.64
C LEU A 136 -3.08 -7.16 14.34
N ASN A 137 -4.01 -7.96 14.87
CA ASN A 137 -3.70 -9.20 15.58
C ASN A 137 -2.94 -10.17 14.67
N TYR A 138 -3.36 -10.29 13.41
CA TYR A 138 -2.70 -11.12 12.40
C TYR A 138 -1.25 -10.68 12.13
N CYS A 139 -0.97 -9.37 12.15
CA CYS A 139 0.39 -8.83 12.04
C CYS A 139 1.22 -9.16 13.29
N TYR A 140 0.67 -8.98 14.48
CA TYR A 140 1.37 -9.25 15.75
C TYR A 140 1.74 -10.72 15.91
N GLU A 141 0.85 -11.65 15.55
CA GLU A 141 1.13 -13.10 15.57
C GLU A 141 2.35 -13.49 14.72
N ARG A 142 2.65 -12.70 13.70
CA ARG A 142 3.79 -12.90 12.78
C ARG A 142 4.99 -12.03 13.16
N GLY A 143 4.93 -11.37 14.31
CA GLY A 143 6.00 -10.56 14.87
C GLY A 143 6.15 -9.19 14.23
N PHE A 144 5.11 -8.60 13.63
CA PHE A 144 5.14 -7.24 13.11
C PHE A 144 4.51 -6.26 14.10
N ASP A 145 5.31 -5.31 14.62
CA ASP A 145 4.99 -4.42 15.74
C ASP A 145 5.07 -2.91 15.44
#